data_AF-A0A9N9C8T3-F1
#
_entry.id   AF-A0A9N9C8T3-F1
#
_cell.length_a   1.000
_cell.length_b   1.000
_cell.length_c   1.000
_cell.angle_alpha   90.00
_cell.angle_beta   90.00
_cell.angle_gamma   90.00
#
_symmetry.space_group_name_H-M   'P 1'
#
loop_
_entity.id
_entity.type
_entity.pdbx_description
1 polymer ?
#
loop_
_entity_poly.entity_id
_entity_poly.type
_entity_poly.pdbx_seq_one_letter_code
_entity_poly.pdbx_strand_id
1 'polypeptide(L)' 'MEHNLKENDSENSIYYGKCIDCGNERRSVGWCNVCDVNAFKENFGNWTS' A
#
# COMPACT_ATOMS: atom_id res chain seq x y z
N MET A 1 15.91 2.54 36.18
CA MET A 1 16.06 1.27 35.43
C MET A 1 14.92 1.26 34.43
N GLU A 2 15.17 1.76 33.22
CA GLU A 2 14.13 1.97 32.23
C GLU A 2 13.69 0.64 31.65
N HIS A 3 12.40 0.33 31.81
CA HIS A 3 11.80 -0.89 31.29
C HIS A 3 11.79 -0.81 29.76
N ASN A 4 12.75 -1.47 29.13
CA ASN A 4 12.75 -1.72 27.70
C ASN A 4 11.65 -2.73 27.39
N LEU A 5 10.45 -2.23 27.09
CA LEU A 5 9.44 -3.02 26.39
C LEU A 5 9.97 -3.18 24.97
N LYS A 6 10.65 -4.30 24.71
CA LYS A 6 10.81 -4.78 23.34
C LYS A 6 9.42 -5.16 22.87
N GLU A 7 8.77 -4.22 22.18
CA GLU A 7 7.57 -4.50 21.41
C GLU A 7 7.95 -5.58 20.40
N ASN A 8 7.58 -6.82 20.73
CA ASN A 8 7.60 -7.91 19.80
C ASN A 8 6.46 -7.65 18.82
N ASP A 9 6.68 -6.75 17.86
CA ASP A 9 5.87 -6.70 16.66
C ASP A 9 6.21 -7.95 15.85
N SER A 10 5.47 -9.00 16.15
CA SER A 10 5.24 -10.11 15.25
C SER A 10 4.62 -9.52 13.97
N GLU A 11 5.44 -8.92 13.11
CA GLU A 11 5.09 -8.54 11.76
C GLU A 11 4.79 -9.83 10.98
N ASN A 12 3.56 -10.29 11.11
CA ASN A 12 2.95 -11.11 10.09
C ASN A 12 2.74 -10.21 8.87
N SER A 13 3.82 -9.91 8.16
CA SER A 13 3.82 -9.16 6.91
C SER A 13 3.01 -9.96 5.91
N ILE A 14 1.73 -9.61 5.74
CA ILE A 14 0.91 -10.20 4.70
C ILE A 14 1.52 -9.79 3.36
N TYR A 15 2.15 -10.75 2.69
CA TYR A 15 2.75 -10.53 1.39
C TYR A 15 1.70 -10.70 0.28
N TYR A 16 1.33 -9.59 -0.36
CA TYR A 16 0.33 -9.57 -1.44
C TYR A 16 0.94 -9.71 -2.84
N GLY A 17 2.26 -9.91 -2.95
CA GLY A 17 2.95 -9.97 -4.23
C GLY A 17 3.27 -8.61 -4.84
N LYS A 18 3.79 -8.64 -6.07
CA LYS A 18 4.04 -7.45 -6.88
C LYS A 18 2.80 -7.11 -7.73
N CYS A 19 2.54 -5.83 -7.91
CA CYS A 19 1.51 -5.30 -8.78
C CYS A 19 1.79 -5.70 -10.23
N ILE A 20 0.75 -6.14 -10.95
CA ILE A 20 0.87 -6.59 -12.34
C ILE A 20 1.20 -5.41 -13.27
N ASP A 21 0.69 -4.21 -12.97
CA ASP A 21 0.82 -3.07 -13.88
C ASP A 21 2.15 -2.34 -13.76
N CYS A 22 2.76 -2.31 -12.56
CA CYS A 22 3.99 -1.54 -12.33
C CYS A 22 5.09 -2.26 -11.55
N GLY A 23 4.88 -3.50 -11.08
CA GLY A 23 5.90 -4.28 -10.37
C GLY A 23 6.20 -3.85 -8.92
N ASN A 24 5.54 -2.80 -8.40
CA ASN A 24 5.67 -2.39 -7.00
C ASN A 24 4.98 -3.37 -6.04
N GLU A 25 5.38 -3.39 -4.78
CA GLU A 25 4.72 -4.22 -3.77
C GLU A 25 3.28 -3.80 -3.55
N ARG A 26 2.39 -4.79 -3.56
CA ARG A 26 1.00 -4.58 -3.21
C ARG A 26 0.88 -4.46 -1.69
N ARG A 27 0.00 -3.56 -1.25
CA ARG A 27 -0.41 -3.43 0.17
C ARG A 27 -1.80 -4.01 0.43
N SER A 28 -2.48 -4.45 -0.63
CA SER A 28 -3.79 -5.12 -0.58
C SER A 28 -3.90 -6.14 -1.71
N VAL A 29 -4.95 -6.94 -1.72
CA VAL A 29 -5.18 -7.97 -2.76
C VAL A 29 -5.32 -7.37 -4.17
N GLY A 30 -5.81 -6.13 -4.29
CA GLY A 30 -6.07 -5.50 -5.58
C GLY A 30 -4.84 -4.83 -6.18
N TRP A 31 -4.37 -3.78 -5.50
CA TRP A 31 -3.49 -2.78 -6.11
C TRP A 31 -2.32 -2.40 -5.22
N CYS A 32 -1.31 -1.78 -5.83
CA CYS A 32 -0.29 -1.04 -5.08
C CYS A 32 -0.73 0.41 -4.92
N ASN A 33 -0.22 1.06 -3.87
CA ASN A 33 -0.55 2.44 -3.53
C ASN A 33 -0.30 3.42 -4.71
N VAL A 34 0.75 3.17 -5.50
CA VAL A 34 1.08 4.01 -6.66
C VAL A 34 -0.02 3.94 -7.72
N CYS A 35 -0.46 2.73 -8.07
CA CYS A 35 -1.54 2.53 -9.04
C CYS A 35 -2.86 3.09 -8.53
N ASP A 36 -3.18 2.88 -7.24
CA ASP A 36 -4.41 3.43 -6.64
C ASP A 36 -4.45 4.96 -6.78
N VAL A 37 -3.38 5.66 -6.36
CA VAL A 37 -3.31 7.12 -6.44
C VAL A 37 -3.40 7.63 -7.87
N ASN A 38 -2.73 6.96 -8.81
CA ASN A 38 -2.77 7.36 -10.21
C ASN A 38 -4.16 7.19 -10.81
N ALA A 39 -4.82 6.06 -10.55
CA ALA A 39 -6.20 5.83 -10.97
C ALA A 39 -7.15 6.89 -10.39
N PHE A 40 -6.98 7.28 -9.11
CA PHE A 40 -7.75 8.37 -8.53
C PHE A 40 -7.49 9.71 -9.24
N LYS A 41 -6.22 10.09 -9.47
CA LYS A 41 -5.88 11.36 -10.14
C LYS A 41 -6.43 11.45 -11.57
N GLU A 42 -6.31 10.37 -12.33
CA GLU A 42 -6.87 10.29 -13.69
C GLU A 42 -8.39 10.43 -13.68
N ASN A 43 -9.06 9.80 -12.72
CA ASN A 43 -10.51 9.93 -12.58
C ASN A 43 -10.92 11.34 -12.12
N PHE A 44 -10.21 11.96 -11.17
CA PHE A 44 -10.52 13.31 -10.69
C PHE A 44 -10.22 14.41 -11.73
N GLY A 45 -9.18 14.26 -12.56
CA GLY A 45 -8.86 15.23 -13.62
C GLY A 45 -9.93 15.34 -14.70
N ASN A 46 -10.82 14.35 -14.82
CA ASN A 46 -11.90 14.29 -15.79
C ASN A 46 -13.26 14.78 -15.25
N TRP A 47 -13.33 15.29 -14.01
CA TRP A 47 -14.56 15.88 -13.48
C TRP A 47 -14.68 17.35 -13.91
N THR A 48 -15.46 17.60 -14.96
CA THR A 48 -16.04 18.92 -15.21
C THR A 48 -17.38 19.04 -14.48
N SER A 49 -17.49 20.03 -13.59
CA SER A 49 -18.75 20.40 -12.93
C SER A 49 -19.80 20.93 -13.90
#